data_AF-A0A946YWV0-F1
#
_entry.id   AF-A0A946YWV0-F1
#
_cell.length_a   1.000
_cell.length_b   1.000
_cell.length_c   1.000
_cell.angle_alpha   90.00
_cell.angle_beta   90.00
_cell.angle_gamma   90.00
#
_symmetry.space_group_name_H-M   'P 1'
#
loop_
_entity.id
_entity.type
_entity.pdbx_description
1 polymer ?
#
loop_
_entity_poly.entity_id
_entity_poly.type
_entity_poly.pdbx_seq_one_letter_code
_entity_poly.pdbx_strand_id
1 'polypeptide(L)'
;MLDVALLRNDPEALAAAMTRRGVSVDIDALADLDKRRRQARSEAEGLRSRQKEAGKAIAELDGDAKQQAITEMSSIAERYKILLAEADTMDARFDEQFVVLPNVADP
;
A
#
# COMPACT_ATOMS: atom_id res chain seq x y z
N MET A 1 21.13 -2.34 -2.97
CA MET A 1 19.79 -1.74 -2.88
C MET A 1 19.58 -1.45 -1.41
N LEU A 2 19.22 -0.22 -1.08
CA LEU A 2 18.97 0.19 0.30
C LEU A 2 17.86 -0.70 0.88
N ASP A 3 18.07 -1.22 2.09
CA ASP A 3 17.04 -2.01 2.75
C ASP A 3 15.92 -1.08 3.22
N VAL A 4 14.70 -1.30 2.73
CA VAL A 4 13.49 -0.55 3.15
C VAL A 4 13.19 -0.74 4.63
N ALA A 5 13.70 -1.80 5.26
CA ALA A 5 13.63 -1.97 6.71
C ALA A 5 14.29 -0.80 7.45
N LEU A 6 15.34 -0.18 6.89
CA LEU A 6 15.98 0.98 7.51
C LEU A 6 15.05 2.18 7.54
N LEU A 7 14.34 2.45 6.44
CA LEU A 7 13.31 3.51 6.39
C LEU A 7 12.20 3.28 7.43
N ARG A 8 11.85 2.02 7.70
CA ARG A 8 10.73 1.65 8.57
C ARG A 8 11.09 1.63 10.06
N ASN A 9 12.31 1.20 10.37
CA ASN A 9 12.75 0.95 11.73
C ASN A 9 13.58 2.10 12.28
N ASP A 10 14.33 2.79 11.42
CA ASP A 10 15.25 3.86 11.82
C ASP A 10 15.38 4.95 10.72
N PRO A 11 14.29 5.70 10.45
CA PRO A 11 14.30 6.79 9.48
C PRO A 11 15.28 7.91 9.85
N GLU A 12 15.53 8.13 11.14
CA GLU A 12 16.48 9.15 11.61
C GLU A 12 17.93 8.81 11.20
N ALA A 13 18.36 7.57 11.40
CA ALA A 13 19.68 7.13 10.95
C ALA A 13 19.82 7.20 9.43
N LEU A 14 18.76 6.87 8.69
CA LEU A 14 18.74 7.02 7.23
C LEU A 14 18.88 8.49 6.81
N ALA A 15 18.15 9.40 7.45
CA ALA A 15 18.23 10.84 7.17
C ALA A 15 19.64 11.40 7.44
N ALA A 16 20.25 11.01 8.56
CA ALA A 16 21.63 11.38 8.87
C ALA A 16 22.63 10.83 7.83
N ALA A 17 22.46 9.58 7.39
CA ALA A 17 23.32 8.97 6.38
C ALA A 17 23.18 9.65 4.99
N MET A 18 21.96 10.02 4.59
CA MET A 18 21.71 10.77 3.35
C MET A 18 22.33 12.16 3.41
N THR A 19 22.18 12.86 4.55
CA THR A 19 22.78 14.18 4.78
C THR A 19 24.30 14.14 4.69
N ARG A 20 24.96 13.14 5.30
CA ARG A 20 26.42 12.97 5.20
C ARG A 20 26.91 12.76 3.75
N ARG A 21 26.04 12.23 2.89
CA ARG A 21 26.33 12.01 1.45
C ARG A 21 25.94 13.20 0.57
N GLY A 22 25.42 14.28 1.15
CA GLY A 22 24.94 15.44 0.41
C GLY A 22 23.64 15.18 -0.37
N VAL A 23 22.91 14.12 -0.02
CA VAL A 23 21.62 13.79 -0.65
C VAL A 23 20.52 14.54 0.10
N SER A 24 19.80 15.41 -0.60
CA SER A 24 18.61 16.07 -0.09
C SER A 24 17.39 15.22 -0.43
N VAL A 25 16.86 14.53 0.57
CA VAL A 25 15.61 13.76 0.48
C VAL A 25 14.83 13.95 1.78
N ASP A 26 13.52 14.10 1.66
CA ASP A 26 12.61 14.15 2.79
C ASP A 26 12.27 12.71 3.23
N ILE A 27 13.03 12.21 4.21
CA ILE A 27 12.88 10.85 4.71
C ILE A 27 11.55 10.67 5.45
N ASP A 28 11.06 11.69 6.14
CA ASP A 28 9.79 11.63 6.86
C ASP A 28 8.63 11.47 5.87
N ALA A 29 8.63 12.28 4.80
CA ALA A 29 7.64 12.16 3.72
C ALA A 29 7.71 10.78 3.02
N LEU A 30 8.92 10.25 2.82
CA LEU A 30 9.12 8.93 2.21
C LEU A 30 8.63 7.79 3.12
N ALA A 31 8.85 7.90 4.43
CA ALA A 31 8.36 6.93 5.42
C ALA A 31 6.82 6.96 5.50
N ASP A 32 6.23 8.16 5.47
CA ASP A 32 4.78 8.34 5.41
C ASP A 32 4.17 7.74 4.13
N LEU A 33 4.83 7.90 2.99
CA LEU A 33 4.42 7.27 1.73
C LEU A 33 4.48 5.74 1.82
N ASP A 34 5.54 5.16 2.40
CA ASP A 34 5.63 3.72 2.65
C ASP A 34 4.51 3.20 3.57
N LYS A 35 4.12 3.99 4.57
CA LYS A 35 3.02 3.63 5.46
C LYS A 35 1.69 3.61 4.71
N ARG A 36 1.38 4.68 3.96
CA ARG A 36 0.11 4.83 3.24
C ARG A 36 -0.06 3.77 2.15
N ARG A 37 0.99 3.49 1.36
CA ARG A 37 0.92 2.46 0.31
C ARG A 37 0.62 1.07 0.90
N ARG A 38 1.27 0.70 2.01
CA ARG A 38 1.05 -0.59 2.70
C ARG A 38 -0.35 -0.68 3.28
N GLN A 39 -0.85 0.41 3.86
CA GLN A 39 -2.21 0.46 4.38
C GLN A 39 -3.23 0.28 3.26
N ALA A 40 -3.13 1.06 2.18
CA ALA A 40 -4.03 0.95 1.03
C ALA A 40 -4.03 -0.46 0.43
N ARG A 41 -2.85 -1.08 0.31
CA ARG A 41 -2.72 -2.45 -0.19
C ARG A 41 -3.37 -3.48 0.72
N SER A 42 -3.14 -3.37 2.04
CA SER A 42 -3.78 -4.23 3.03
C SER A 42 -5.30 -4.08 3.05
N GLU A 43 -5.81 -2.86 2.94
CA GLU A 43 -7.24 -2.59 2.86
C GLU A 43 -7.86 -3.17 1.58
N ALA A 44 -7.19 -3.03 0.44
CA ALA A 44 -7.61 -3.63 -0.83
C ALA A 44 -7.66 -5.17 -0.72
N GLU A 45 -6.63 -5.80 -0.16
CA GLU A 45 -6.62 -7.25 0.08
C GLU A 45 -7.75 -7.69 1.00
N GLY A 46 -8.03 -6.92 2.06
CA GLY A 46 -9.15 -7.18 2.97
C GLY A 46 -10.51 -7.08 2.28
N LEU A 47 -10.72 -6.14 1.36
CA LEU A 47 -11.93 -6.08 0.53
C LEU A 47 -12.03 -7.27 -0.42
N ARG A 48 -10.92 -7.67 -1.04
CA ARG A 48 -10.88 -8.83 -1.94
C ARG A 48 -11.20 -10.13 -1.22
N SER A 49 -10.73 -10.31 0.03
CA SER A 49 -11.09 -11.49 0.84
C SER A 49 -12.59 -11.50 1.14
N ARG A 50 -13.13 -10.37 1.63
CA ARG A 50 -14.57 -10.22 1.90
C ARG A 50 -15.43 -10.52 0.67
N GLN A 51 -15.04 -10.02 -0.50
CA GLN A 51 -15.74 -10.31 -1.75
C GLN A 51 -15.74 -11.82 -2.07
N LYS A 52 -14.60 -12.50 -1.89
CA LYS A 52 -14.46 -13.94 -2.16
C LYS A 52 -15.28 -14.79 -1.18
N GLU A 53 -15.32 -14.40 0.08
CA GLU A 53 -16.11 -15.07 1.13
C GLU A 53 -17.60 -14.89 0.87
N ALA A 54 -18.05 -13.65 0.63
CA ALA A 54 -19.43 -13.33 0.34
C ALA A 54 -19.92 -13.96 -0.97
N GLY A 55 -19.07 -14.06 -2.00
CA GLY A 55 -19.44 -14.70 -3.26
C GLY A 55 -19.92 -16.15 -3.11
N LYS A 56 -19.39 -16.88 -2.11
CA LYS A 56 -19.87 -18.24 -1.78
C LYS A 56 -21.25 -18.21 -1.14
N ALA A 57 -21.45 -17.34 -0.16
CA ALA A 57 -22.74 -17.19 0.52
C ALA A 57 -23.85 -16.72 -0.44
N ILE A 58 -23.52 -15.81 -1.37
CA ILE A 58 -24.47 -15.30 -2.38
C ILE A 58 -24.95 -16.38 -3.33
N ALA A 59 -24.13 -17.40 -3.60
CA ALA A 59 -24.53 -18.51 -4.46
C ALA A 59 -25.69 -19.32 -3.87
N GLU A 60 -25.83 -19.34 -2.54
CA GLU A 60 -26.89 -20.02 -1.79
C GLU A 60 -28.15 -19.15 -1.59
N LEU A 61 -28.09 -17.85 -1.93
CA LEU A 61 -29.22 -16.93 -1.83
C LEU A 61 -30.05 -16.94 -3.12
N ASP A 62 -31.35 -16.62 -2.96
CA ASP A 62 -32.31 -16.48 -4.06
C ASP A 62 -33.16 -15.22 -3.91
N GLY A 63 -33.84 -14.84 -5.00
CA GLY A 63 -34.76 -13.70 -5.04
C GLY A 63 -34.12 -12.37 -4.63
N ASP A 64 -34.87 -11.57 -3.88
CA ASP A 64 -34.46 -10.21 -3.48
C ASP A 64 -33.20 -10.20 -2.61
N ALA A 65 -33.01 -11.21 -1.75
CA ALA A 65 -31.83 -11.32 -0.90
C ALA A 65 -30.54 -11.46 -1.72
N LYS A 66 -30.59 -12.26 -2.80
CA LYS A 66 -29.47 -12.42 -3.73
C LYS A 66 -29.16 -11.11 -4.44
N GLN A 67 -30.19 -10.40 -4.91
CA GLN A 67 -30.01 -9.15 -5.65
C GLN A 67 -29.42 -8.04 -4.78
N GLN A 68 -29.84 -7.94 -3.51
CA GLN A 68 -29.26 -7.02 -2.54
C GLN A 68 -27.78 -7.33 -2.29
N ALA A 69 -27.44 -8.60 -2.06
CA ALA A 69 -26.07 -9.00 -1.80
C ALA A 69 -25.14 -8.80 -3.02
N ILE A 70 -25.62 -9.02 -4.24
CA ILE A 70 -24.88 -8.67 -5.48
C ILE A 70 -24.60 -7.18 -5.57
N THR A 71 -25.58 -6.34 -5.19
CA THR A 71 -25.43 -4.87 -5.21
C THR A 71 -24.37 -4.41 -4.21
N GLU A 72 -24.40 -4.96 -2.99
CA GLU A 72 -23.39 -4.69 -1.97
C GLU A 72 -21.98 -5.12 -2.44
N MET A 73 -21.86 -6.33 -3.01
CA MET A 73 -20.58 -6.83 -3.51
C MET A 73 -20.04 -6.02 -4.68
N SER A 74 -20.91 -5.43 -5.50
CA SER A 74 -20.49 -4.54 -6.58
C SER A 74 -19.85 -3.26 -6.03
N SER A 75 -20.39 -2.70 -4.94
CA SER A 75 -19.79 -1.56 -4.24
C SER A 75 -18.43 -1.91 -3.63
N ILE A 76 -18.30 -3.09 -3.01
CA ILE A 76 -17.02 -3.59 -2.48
C ILE A 76 -15.99 -3.78 -3.60
N ALA A 77 -16.40 -4.32 -4.75
CA ALA A 77 -15.54 -4.52 -5.91
C ALA A 77 -15.00 -3.20 -6.44
N GLU A 78 -15.83 -2.15 -6.47
CA GLU A 78 -15.40 -0.83 -6.93
C GLU A 78 -14.43 -0.19 -5.94
N ARG A 79 -14.71 -0.24 -4.64
CA ARG A 79 -13.78 0.23 -3.60
C ARG A 79 -12.43 -0.50 -3.65
N TYR A 80 -12.45 -1.81 -3.92
CA TYR A 80 -11.23 -2.59 -4.10
C TYR A 80 -10.39 -2.07 -5.27
N LYS A 81 -11.00 -1.80 -6.43
CA LYS A 81 -10.28 -1.27 -7.60
C LYS A 81 -9.67 0.10 -7.32
N ILE A 82 -10.42 0.98 -6.66
CA ILE A 82 -9.95 2.33 -6.30
C ILE A 82 -8.72 2.23 -5.38
N LEU A 83 -8.83 1.48 -4.28
CA LEU A 83 -7.72 1.32 -3.33
C LEU A 83 -6.50 0.64 -3.95
N LEU A 84 -6.72 -0.32 -4.86
CA LEU A 84 -5.62 -0.96 -5.59
C LEU A 84 -4.89 0.04 -6.49
N ALA A 85 -5.63 0.84 -7.26
CA ALA A 85 -5.03 1.86 -8.13
C ALA A 85 -4.29 2.94 -7.33
N GLU A 86 -4.84 3.35 -6.18
CA GLU A 86 -4.16 4.26 -5.25
C GLU A 86 -2.86 3.63 -4.71
N ALA A 87 -2.90 2.37 -4.26
CA ALA A 87 -1.74 1.66 -3.79
C ALA A 87 -0.65 1.56 -4.87
N ASP A 88 -1.02 1.17 -6.10
CA ASP A 88 -0.08 1.05 -7.23
C ASP A 88 0.53 2.41 -7.61
N THR A 89 -0.25 3.50 -7.53
CA THR A 89 0.25 4.86 -7.75
C THR A 89 1.24 5.27 -6.66
N MET A 90 0.96 4.93 -5.40
CA MET A 90 1.87 5.21 -4.28
C MET A 90 3.13 4.35 -4.34
N ASP A 91 3.01 3.09 -4.77
CA ASP A 91 4.15 2.18 -4.98
C ASP A 91 5.09 2.74 -6.05
N ALA A 92 4.56 3.19 -7.20
CA ALA A 92 5.37 3.81 -8.25
C ALA A 92 6.11 5.07 -7.76
N ARG A 93 5.41 5.98 -7.05
CA ARG A 93 6.01 7.19 -6.47
C ARG A 93 7.06 6.86 -5.41
N PHE A 94 6.83 5.81 -4.62
CA PHE A 94 7.79 5.35 -3.63
C PHE A 94 9.06 4.84 -4.31
N ASP A 95 8.92 4.00 -5.34
CA ASP A 95 10.05 3.42 -6.06
C ASP A 95 10.88 4.49 -6.79
N GLU A 96 10.24 5.49 -7.39
CA GLU A 96 10.91 6.65 -8.00
C GLU A 96 11.83 7.39 -7.02
N GLN A 97 11.42 7.51 -5.76
CA GLN A 97 12.19 8.20 -4.72
C GLN A 97 13.20 7.28 -4.03
N PHE A 98 12.85 6.03 -3.78
CA PHE A 98 13.63 5.11 -2.97
C PHE A 98 14.75 4.43 -3.76
N VAL A 99 14.52 4.05 -5.02
CA VAL A 99 15.50 3.31 -5.84
C VAL A 99 16.72 4.16 -6.18
N VAL A 100 16.55 5.48 -6.27
CA VAL A 100 17.64 6.43 -6.55
C VAL A 100 18.49 6.74 -5.31
N LEU A 101 18.06 6.33 -4.11
CA LEU A 101 18.85 6.56 -2.90
C LEU A 101 20.11 5.69 -2.89
N PRO A 102 21.28 6.28 -2.59
CA PRO A 102 22.49 5.51 -2.47
C PRO A 102 22.39 4.57 -1.26
N ASN A 103 23.07 3.41 -1.31
CA ASN A 103 23.22 2.56 -0.14
C ASN A 103 23.83 3.36 1.03
N VAL A 104 23.48 3.01 2.27
CA VAL A 104 24.20 3.51 3.45
C VAL A 104 25.69 3.10 3.37
N ALA A 105 26.59 4.04 3.71
CA ALA A 105 28.02 3.73 3.79
C ALA A 105 28.27 2.91 5.05
N ASP A 106 29.11 1.88 4.94
CA ASP A 106 29.73 1.27 6.12
C ASP A 106 30.60 2.35 6.83
N PRO A 107 30.68 2.33 8.17
CA PRO A 107 31.45 3.30 8.94
C PRO A 107 32.95 3.29 8.64
#